data_AF-A0A817L7H1-F1
#
_entry.id   AF-A0A817L7H1-F1
#
_cell.length_a   1.000
_cell.length_b   1.000
_cell.length_c   1.000
_cell.angle_alpha   90.00
_cell.angle_beta   90.00
_cell.angle_gamma   90.00
#
_symmetry.space_group_name_H-M   'P 1'
#
loop_
_entity.id
_entity.type
_entity.pdbx_description
1 polymer ?
#
loop_
_entity_poly.entity_id
_entity_poly.type
_entity_poly.pdbx_seq_one_letter_code
_entity_poly.pdbx_strand_id
1 'polypeptide(L)'
;MVIMKIISCLLLFILLVKYIESKRADRTYVLVENARSNRLELNGYTIFDSKEKRSLYRLTASISDIDSAILFDDSGNNIIANLEGVWIGGKVNATFSIYDSKLNKWTDGNIRRTAHWFSVDYTVEYNNEQVIANRKKNASKGKIYHKKKNELLAKFHVRSQWVSETPRKYNLEIYSNKVPDAIHFFLLLIMDHRLRGNSS
;
A
#
# COMPACT_ATOMS: atom_id res chain seq x y z
N MET A 1 -51.74 -2.17 0.34
CA MET A 1 -50.76 -2.74 -0.61
C MET A 1 -49.73 -1.71 -1.14
N VAL A 2 -50.13 -0.46 -1.41
CA VAL A 2 -49.22 0.59 -1.94
C VAL A 2 -48.08 0.97 -0.97
N ILE A 3 -48.39 1.15 0.33
CA ILE A 3 -47.39 1.54 1.35
C ILE A 3 -46.26 0.50 1.46
N MET A 4 -46.58 -0.79 1.44
CA MET A 4 -45.59 -1.87 1.52
C MET A 4 -44.65 -1.89 0.31
N LYS A 5 -45.15 -1.56 -0.89
CA LYS A 5 -44.32 -1.41 -2.11
C LYS A 5 -43.38 -0.22 -2.00
N ILE A 6 -43.85 0.92 -1.46
CA ILE A 6 -43.02 2.11 -1.25
C ILE A 6 -41.88 1.82 -0.27
N ILE A 7 -42.19 1.19 0.87
CA ILE A 7 -41.17 0.81 1.87
C ILE A 7 -40.13 -0.16 1.27
N SER A 8 -40.59 -1.16 0.51
CA SER A 8 -39.69 -2.10 -0.16
C SER A 8 -38.76 -1.42 -1.18
N CYS A 9 -39.28 -0.48 -1.97
CA CYS A 9 -38.47 0.29 -2.92
C CYS A 9 -37.44 1.18 -2.20
N LEU A 10 -37.83 1.84 -1.11
CA LEU A 10 -36.93 2.66 -0.30
C LEU A 10 -35.80 1.82 0.32
N LEU A 11 -36.13 0.64 0.86
CA LEU A 11 -35.12 -0.28 1.41
C LEU A 11 -34.13 -0.72 0.33
N LEU A 12 -34.63 -1.12 -0.85
CA LEU A 12 -33.79 -1.50 -2.00
C LEU A 12 -32.88 -0.35 -2.44
N PHE A 13 -33.40 0.88 -2.51
CA PHE A 13 -32.62 2.05 -2.85
C PHE A 13 -31.51 2.33 -1.82
N ILE A 14 -31.82 2.27 -0.52
CA ILE A 14 -30.83 2.45 0.55
C ILE A 14 -29.75 1.36 0.48
N LEU A 15 -30.13 0.10 0.24
CA LEU A 15 -29.19 -0.99 0.05
C LEU A 15 -28.30 -0.77 -1.17
N LEU A 16 -28.87 -0.28 -2.28
CA LEU A 16 -28.12 0.03 -3.50
C LEU A 16 -27.13 1.17 -3.28
N VAL A 17 -27.55 2.26 -2.63
CA VAL A 17 -26.67 3.39 -2.28
C VAL A 17 -25.53 2.93 -1.38
N LYS A 18 -25.83 2.20 -0.29
CA LYS A 18 -24.81 1.64 0.61
C LYS A 18 -23.86 0.70 -0.13
N TYR A 19 -24.38 -0.11 -1.05
CA TYR A 19 -23.55 -0.99 -1.87
C TYR A 19 -22.62 -0.22 -2.80
N ILE A 20 -23.10 0.85 -3.45
CA ILE A 20 -22.28 1.70 -4.32
C ILE A 20 -21.21 2.42 -3.51
N GLU A 21 -21.58 3.01 -2.36
CA GLU A 21 -20.65 3.67 -1.45
C GLU A 21 -19.56 2.70 -0.97
N SER A 22 -19.93 1.46 -0.64
CA SER A 22 -18.96 0.43 -0.20
C SER A 22 -17.91 0.05 -1.26
N LYS A 23 -18.15 0.39 -2.54
CA LYS A 23 -17.22 0.13 -3.64
C LYS A 23 -16.33 1.32 -3.97
N ARG A 24 -16.58 2.50 -3.40
CA ARG A 24 -15.77 3.68 -3.65
C ARG A 24 -14.54 3.62 -2.75
N ALA A 25 -13.37 3.91 -3.32
CA ALA A 25 -12.17 4.11 -2.51
C ALA A 25 -12.34 5.38 -1.68
N ASP A 26 -12.00 5.31 -0.39
CA ASP A 26 -11.95 6.47 0.51
C ASP A 26 -10.92 7.48 0.00
N ARG A 27 -9.81 6.98 -0.55
CA ARG A 27 -8.72 7.78 -1.11
C ARG A 27 -7.92 6.99 -2.12
N THR A 28 -7.33 7.73 -3.06
CA THR A 28 -6.52 7.17 -4.13
C THR A 28 -5.23 7.97 -4.28
N TYR A 29 -4.12 7.24 -4.43
CA TYR A 29 -2.79 7.77 -4.63
C TYR A 29 -2.20 7.28 -5.94
N VAL A 30 -1.30 8.08 -6.50
CA VAL A 30 -0.44 7.65 -7.61
C VAL A 30 1.00 7.63 -7.12
N LEU A 31 1.60 6.44 -7.11
CA LEU A 31 3.01 6.29 -6.76
C LEU A 31 3.82 6.24 -8.06
N VAL A 32 4.75 7.17 -8.21
CA VAL A 32 5.65 7.27 -9.35
C VAL A 32 7.04 6.92 -8.87
N GLU A 33 7.65 5.92 -9.49
CA GLU A 33 9.03 5.55 -9.20
C GLU A 33 9.97 6.72 -9.51
N ASN A 34 10.91 6.98 -8.61
CA ASN A 34 11.94 7.99 -8.86
C ASN A 34 12.93 7.45 -9.92
N ALA A 35 13.30 8.28 -10.90
CA ALA A 35 14.30 7.91 -11.89
C ALA A 35 15.64 7.60 -11.21
N ARG A 36 16.31 6.52 -11.64
CA ARG A 36 17.66 6.18 -11.18
C ARG A 36 18.64 7.21 -11.72
N SER A 37 19.15 8.12 -10.90
CA SER A 37 20.32 8.93 -11.25
C SER A 37 21.61 8.14 -10.99
N ASN A 38 22.67 8.55 -11.65
CA ASN A 38 23.99 7.90 -11.69
C ASN A 38 24.80 8.00 -10.37
N ARG A 39 24.18 8.24 -9.21
CA ARG A 39 24.87 8.41 -7.92
C ARG A 39 24.25 7.56 -6.82
N LEU A 40 24.57 6.27 -6.76
CA LEU A 40 24.34 5.42 -5.56
C LEU A 40 22.88 5.49 -5.01
N GLU A 41 21.89 5.65 -5.89
CA GLU A 41 20.58 6.21 -5.51
C GLU A 41 19.54 5.23 -4.99
N LEU A 42 18.99 5.57 -3.82
CA LEU A 42 17.83 4.99 -3.15
C LEU A 42 16.71 4.60 -4.14
N ASN A 43 16.24 3.35 -4.09
CA ASN A 43 14.98 2.97 -4.73
C ASN A 43 13.84 3.69 -3.99
N GLY A 44 12.95 4.38 -4.70
CA GLY A 44 11.94 5.18 -4.03
C GLY A 44 10.76 5.60 -4.91
N TYR A 45 9.76 6.17 -4.25
CA TYR A 45 8.54 6.65 -4.88
C TYR A 45 8.24 8.08 -4.45
N THR A 46 7.80 8.91 -5.39
CA THR A 46 7.02 10.11 -5.07
C THR A 46 5.54 9.75 -5.12
N ILE A 47 4.80 10.10 -4.07
CA ILE A 47 3.39 9.74 -3.89
C ILE A 47 2.54 10.98 -4.11
N PHE A 48 1.70 10.95 -5.14
CA PHE A 48 0.83 12.05 -5.53
C PHE A 48 -0.61 11.80 -5.14
N ASP A 49 -1.40 12.88 -5.17
CA ASP A 49 -2.85 12.79 -5.20
C ASP A 49 -3.36 12.00 -6.43
N SER A 50 -4.64 11.62 -6.40
CA SER A 50 -5.28 10.82 -7.46
C SER A 50 -5.17 11.42 -8.88
N LYS A 51 -4.91 12.72 -8.99
CA LYS A 51 -4.82 13.46 -10.26
C LYS A 51 -3.38 13.77 -10.68
N GLU A 52 -2.37 13.33 -9.93
CA GLU A 52 -0.96 13.64 -10.17
C GLU A 52 -0.66 15.15 -10.23
N LYS A 53 -1.43 15.96 -9.49
CA LYS A 53 -1.27 17.42 -9.46
C LYS A 53 -0.46 17.89 -8.26
N ARG A 54 -0.52 17.15 -7.16
CA ARG A 54 0.16 17.52 -5.91
C ARG A 54 0.91 16.33 -5.36
N SER A 55 2.21 16.50 -5.10
CA SER A 55 2.99 15.56 -4.33
C SER A 55 2.52 15.62 -2.86
N LEU A 56 2.48 14.47 -2.20
CA LEU A 56 1.96 14.33 -0.83
C LEU A 56 2.99 13.71 0.10
N TYR A 57 3.77 12.76 -0.42
CA TYR A 57 4.77 12.04 0.35
C TYR A 57 5.94 11.63 -0.54
N ARG A 58 7.09 11.39 0.09
CA ARG A 58 8.25 10.79 -0.55
C ARG A 58 8.68 9.55 0.21
N LEU A 59 8.76 8.42 -0.48
CA LEU A 59 9.25 7.16 0.07
C LEU A 59 10.64 6.87 -0.51
N THR A 60 11.63 6.67 0.36
CA THR A 60 13.00 6.31 -0.02
C THR A 60 13.39 4.99 0.61
N ALA A 61 14.21 4.18 -0.07
CA ALA A 61 14.66 2.88 0.42
C ALA A 61 16.08 2.55 -0.07
N SER A 62 16.82 1.78 0.72
CA SER A 62 18.16 1.31 0.33
C SER A 62 18.09 0.31 -0.85
N ILE A 63 19.07 0.36 -1.75
CA ILE A 63 19.11 -0.41 -3.00
C ILE A 63 19.36 -1.91 -2.76
N SER A 64 20.19 -2.24 -1.76
CA SER A 64 20.75 -3.59 -1.61
C SER A 64 19.70 -4.62 -1.29
N ASP A 65 18.73 -4.32 -0.42
CA ASP A 65 17.71 -5.30 -0.03
C ASP A 65 16.48 -4.69 0.70
N ILE A 66 16.04 -3.43 0.50
CA ILE A 66 15.04 -2.79 1.40
C ILE A 66 15.42 -2.99 2.89
N ASP A 67 16.70 -2.93 3.22
CA ASP A 67 17.14 -3.04 4.61
C ASP A 67 16.53 -1.91 5.45
N SER A 68 16.31 -0.76 4.80
CA SER A 68 15.59 0.37 5.35
C SER A 68 14.75 1.10 4.31
N ALA A 69 13.63 1.66 4.76
CA ALA A 69 12.85 2.64 4.01
C ALA A 69 12.30 3.74 4.92
N ILE A 70 12.24 4.97 4.40
CA ILE A 70 11.77 6.14 5.15
C ILE A 70 10.69 6.85 4.32
N LEU A 71 9.57 7.13 4.97
CA LEU A 71 8.47 7.91 4.43
C LEU A 71 8.53 9.33 4.99
N PHE A 72 8.64 10.31 4.10
CA PHE A 72 8.59 11.73 4.41
C PHE A 72 7.27 12.34 3.98
N ASP A 73 6.91 13.45 4.62
CA ASP A 73 5.91 14.37 4.07
C ASP A 73 6.37 15.02 2.75
N ASP A 74 5.47 15.73 2.08
CA ASP A 74 5.75 16.42 0.81
C ASP A 74 6.91 17.43 0.92
N SER A 75 7.08 18.07 2.08
CA SER A 75 8.16 19.02 2.31
C SER A 75 9.54 18.33 2.40
N GLY A 76 9.56 17.01 2.59
CA GLY A 76 10.77 16.22 2.80
C GLY A 76 11.43 16.43 4.16
N ASN A 77 10.83 17.24 5.04
CA ASN A 77 11.45 17.65 6.30
C ASN A 77 10.99 16.82 7.49
N ASN A 78 9.80 16.20 7.41
CA ASN A 78 9.25 15.41 8.51
C ASN A 78 9.17 13.94 8.15
N ILE A 79 9.76 13.10 9.00
CA ILE A 79 9.64 11.65 8.91
C ILE A 79 8.27 11.26 9.46
N ILE A 80 7.48 10.56 8.65
CA ILE A 80 6.15 10.05 9.00
C ILE A 80 6.23 8.60 9.44
N ALA A 81 7.10 7.82 8.77
CA ALA A 81 7.27 6.42 9.08
C ALA A 81 8.64 5.93 8.63
N ASN A 82 9.12 4.87 9.28
CA ASN A 82 10.35 4.19 8.96
C ASN A 82 10.13 2.68 9.01
N LEU A 83 10.78 1.96 8.11
CA LEU A 83 10.76 0.52 7.96
C LEU A 83 12.21 0.07 8.01
N GLU A 84 12.49 -0.96 8.80
CA GLU A 84 13.79 -1.60 8.88
C GLU A 84 13.58 -3.12 8.86
N GLY A 85 14.40 -3.86 8.13
CA GLY A 85 14.20 -5.30 8.04
C GLY A 85 15.42 -6.03 7.53
N VAL A 86 15.47 -7.32 7.85
CA VAL A 86 16.53 -8.21 7.37
C VAL A 86 15.91 -9.25 6.44
N TRP A 87 16.52 -9.42 5.27
CA TRP A 87 15.98 -10.16 4.13
C TRP A 87 16.74 -11.46 3.88
N ILE A 88 16.83 -12.33 4.89
CA ILE A 88 17.64 -13.56 4.79
C ILE A 88 16.85 -14.69 4.13
N GLY A 89 17.39 -15.25 3.04
CA GLY A 89 16.99 -16.57 2.52
C GLY A 89 15.51 -16.68 2.15
N GLY A 90 14.88 -15.59 1.72
CA GLY A 90 13.46 -15.58 1.38
C GLY A 90 12.50 -15.42 2.57
N LYS A 91 12.99 -15.29 3.80
CA LYS A 91 12.18 -14.79 4.91
C LYS A 91 12.26 -13.27 4.94
N VAL A 92 11.13 -12.64 5.24
CA VAL A 92 11.07 -11.21 5.50
C VAL A 92 10.55 -11.07 6.90
N ASN A 93 11.39 -10.49 7.75
CA ASN A 93 10.99 -9.97 9.03
C ASN A 93 11.45 -8.52 9.04
N ALA A 94 10.49 -7.63 8.84
CA ALA A 94 10.72 -6.20 8.93
C ALA A 94 9.90 -5.64 10.09
N THR A 95 10.46 -4.67 10.79
CA THR A 95 9.79 -3.82 11.76
C THR A 95 9.58 -2.45 11.14
N PHE A 96 8.51 -1.78 11.53
CA PHE A 96 8.30 -0.40 11.13
C PHE A 96 7.75 0.39 12.31
N SER A 97 7.95 1.70 12.26
CA SER A 97 7.39 2.65 13.20
C SER A 97 6.66 3.73 12.40
N ILE A 98 5.46 4.10 12.86
CA ILE A 98 4.66 5.18 12.27
C ILE A 98 4.43 6.23 13.34
N TYR A 99 4.70 7.48 12.98
CA TYR A 99 4.47 8.62 13.85
C TYR A 99 3.01 9.05 13.80
N ASP A 100 2.36 9.05 14.96
CA ASP A 100 1.03 9.62 15.16
C ASP A 100 1.19 11.05 15.68
N SER A 101 0.96 12.03 14.79
CA SER A 101 1.08 13.45 15.12
C SER A 101 0.01 13.94 16.10
N LYS A 102 -1.16 13.28 16.19
CA LYS A 102 -2.22 13.66 17.13
C LYS A 102 -1.86 13.24 18.55
N LEU A 103 -1.22 12.08 18.68
CA LEU A 103 -0.82 11.52 19.95
C LEU A 103 0.65 11.81 20.30
N ASN A 104 1.39 12.47 19.39
CA ASN A 104 2.82 12.77 19.51
C ASN A 104 3.63 11.53 19.91
N LYS A 105 3.35 10.39 19.26
CA LYS A 105 3.96 9.10 19.61
C LYS A 105 4.27 8.25 18.40
N TRP A 106 5.28 7.41 18.53
CA TRP A 106 5.58 6.36 17.57
C TRP A 106 4.81 5.09 17.93
N THR A 107 4.26 4.44 16.91
CA THR A 107 3.61 3.13 17.05
C THR A 107 4.30 2.13 16.15
N ASP A 108 4.77 1.05 16.75
CA ASP A 108 5.51 0.01 16.05
C ASP A 108 4.60 -1.07 15.48
N GLY A 109 5.08 -1.71 14.43
CA GLY A 109 4.48 -2.89 13.84
C GLY A 109 5.51 -3.79 13.20
N ASN A 110 5.05 -4.94 12.72
CA ASN A 110 5.91 -5.91 12.04
C ASN A 110 5.30 -6.37 10.72
N ILE A 111 6.16 -6.75 9.78
CA ILE A 111 5.81 -7.33 8.49
C ILE A 111 6.54 -8.67 8.37
N ARG A 112 5.77 -9.72 8.13
CA ARG A 112 6.25 -11.09 7.93
C ARG A 112 5.87 -11.60 6.56
N ARG A 113 6.82 -12.14 5.81
CA ARG A 113 6.54 -12.83 4.54
C ARG A 113 6.27 -14.31 4.78
N THR A 114 5.20 -14.80 4.16
CA THR A 114 4.90 -16.22 4.02
C THR A 114 4.90 -16.56 2.53
N ALA A 115 5.76 -17.48 2.12
CA ALA A 115 5.83 -17.93 0.73
C ALA A 115 4.98 -19.18 0.54
N HIS A 116 4.18 -19.19 -0.52
CA HIS A 116 3.45 -20.36 -1.02
C HIS A 116 3.93 -20.69 -2.43
N TRP A 117 3.54 -21.86 -2.96
CA TRP A 117 4.04 -22.36 -4.25
C TRP A 117 3.80 -21.38 -5.42
N PHE A 118 2.68 -20.65 -5.43
CA PHE A 118 2.32 -19.70 -6.50
C PHE A 118 2.05 -18.27 -6.04
N SER A 119 2.18 -17.98 -4.74
CA SER A 119 1.88 -16.67 -4.17
C SER A 119 2.84 -16.31 -3.05
N VAL A 120 2.95 -15.01 -2.82
CA VAL A 120 3.65 -14.47 -1.66
C VAL A 120 2.66 -13.62 -0.90
N ASP A 121 2.53 -13.94 0.39
CA ASP A 121 1.70 -13.21 1.32
C ASP A 121 2.60 -12.45 2.30
N TYR A 122 2.21 -11.22 2.59
CA TYR A 122 2.83 -10.39 3.61
C TYR A 122 1.80 -10.15 4.70
N THR A 123 2.08 -10.63 5.91
CA THR A 123 1.25 -10.36 7.09
C THR A 123 1.83 -9.18 7.83
N VAL A 124 1.00 -8.20 8.15
CA VAL A 124 1.36 -7.02 8.93
C VAL A 124 0.60 -7.08 10.26
N GLU A 125 1.31 -6.86 11.35
CA GLU A 125 0.72 -6.68 12.69
C GLU A 125 0.94 -5.23 13.12
N TYR A 126 -0.15 -4.52 13.42
CA TYR A 126 -0.11 -3.11 13.84
C TYR A 126 -1.29 -2.80 14.75
N ASN A 127 -1.03 -2.31 15.97
CA ASN A 127 -2.07 -1.88 16.92
C ASN A 127 -3.26 -2.87 17.04
N ASN A 128 -2.97 -4.15 17.27
CA ASN A 128 -3.93 -5.27 17.34
C ASN A 128 -4.68 -5.62 16.03
N GLU A 129 -4.43 -4.89 14.94
CA GLU A 129 -4.91 -5.22 13.61
C GLU A 129 -3.93 -6.19 12.93
N GLN A 130 -4.48 -7.14 12.17
CA GLN A 130 -3.70 -8.01 11.31
C GLN A 130 -4.13 -7.81 9.86
N VAL A 131 -3.19 -7.43 9.02
CA VAL A 131 -3.41 -7.14 7.61
C VAL A 131 -2.64 -8.15 6.77
N ILE A 132 -3.23 -8.62 5.67
CA ILE A 132 -2.57 -9.51 4.70
C ILE A 132 -2.55 -8.80 3.36
N ALA A 133 -1.36 -8.64 2.79
CA ALA A 133 -1.18 -8.30 1.39
C ALA A 133 -0.90 -9.57 0.59
N ASN A 134 -1.71 -9.81 -0.43
CA ASN A 134 -1.53 -10.92 -1.35
C ASN A 134 -1.23 -10.40 -2.75
N ARG A 135 -0.20 -10.97 -3.37
CA ARG A 135 0.11 -10.76 -4.78
C ARG A 135 0.51 -12.11 -5.40
N LYS A 136 -0.13 -12.46 -6.52
CA LYS A 136 0.33 -13.57 -7.36
C LYS A 136 1.68 -13.21 -7.98
N LYS A 137 2.56 -14.20 -8.18
CA LYS A 137 3.86 -14.00 -8.84
C LYS A 137 3.63 -13.31 -10.21
N ASN A 138 4.37 -12.23 -10.48
CA ASN A 138 4.28 -11.40 -11.70
C ASN A 138 2.94 -10.67 -11.95
N ALA A 139 2.01 -10.63 -10.99
CA ALA A 139 0.75 -9.92 -11.20
C ALA A 139 0.97 -8.40 -11.23
N SER A 140 0.36 -7.70 -12.20
CA SER A 140 0.30 -6.24 -12.23
C SER A 140 -0.64 -5.65 -11.18
N LYS A 141 -1.32 -6.48 -10.39
CA LYS A 141 -2.30 -6.08 -9.38
C LYS A 141 -2.03 -6.81 -8.07
N GLY A 142 -2.33 -6.17 -6.95
CA GLY A 142 -2.37 -6.81 -5.65
C GLY A 142 -3.44 -6.20 -4.75
N LYS A 143 -3.71 -6.89 -3.64
CA LYS A 143 -4.79 -6.54 -2.73
C LYS A 143 -4.32 -6.69 -1.29
N ILE A 144 -4.86 -5.83 -0.43
CA ILE A 144 -4.55 -5.78 0.99
C ILE A 144 -5.87 -5.96 1.74
N TYR A 145 -5.89 -6.85 2.71
CA TYR A 145 -7.09 -7.28 3.44
C TYR A 145 -6.88 -7.26 4.95
N HIS A 146 -7.94 -7.02 5.70
CA HIS A 146 -7.96 -7.30 7.13
C HIS A 146 -8.15 -8.81 7.35
N LYS A 147 -7.21 -9.46 8.06
CA LYS A 147 -7.14 -10.93 8.18
C LYS A 147 -8.37 -11.55 8.82
N LYS A 148 -8.82 -11.04 9.98
CA LYS A 148 -9.94 -11.67 10.72
C LYS A 148 -11.30 -11.47 10.05
N LYS A 149 -11.47 -10.35 9.32
CA LYS A 149 -12.75 -9.95 8.71
C LYS A 149 -12.81 -10.24 7.22
N ASN A 150 -11.69 -10.63 6.61
CA ASN A 150 -11.51 -10.75 5.17
C ASN A 150 -11.99 -9.51 4.38
N GLU A 151 -11.83 -8.33 4.99
CA GLU A 151 -12.32 -7.07 4.44
C GLU A 151 -11.23 -6.44 3.58
N LEU A 152 -11.60 -5.98 2.37
CA LEU A 152 -10.68 -5.30 1.48
C LEU A 152 -10.30 -3.93 2.06
N LEU A 153 -9.00 -3.71 2.29
CA LEU A 153 -8.46 -2.44 2.78
C LEU A 153 -7.88 -1.61 1.64
N ALA A 154 -7.16 -2.25 0.71
CA ALA A 154 -6.59 -1.54 -0.43
C ALA A 154 -6.42 -2.44 -1.65
N LYS A 155 -6.37 -1.81 -2.82
CA LYS A 155 -5.93 -2.43 -4.08
C LYS A 155 -4.84 -1.57 -4.67
N PHE A 156 -3.85 -2.22 -5.27
CA PHE A 156 -2.91 -1.50 -6.12
C PHE A 156 -2.80 -2.18 -7.48
N HIS A 157 -2.50 -1.38 -8.50
CA HIS A 157 -2.20 -1.88 -9.81
C HIS A 157 -1.14 -1.02 -10.51
N VAL A 158 -0.27 -1.69 -11.25
CA VAL A 158 0.69 -1.07 -12.17
C VAL A 158 -0.11 -0.42 -13.29
N ARG A 159 0.14 0.86 -13.58
CA ARG A 159 -0.41 1.49 -14.78
C ARG A 159 0.33 0.94 -15.99
N SER A 160 -0.42 0.48 -17.00
CA SER A 160 0.17 -0.02 -18.25
C SER A 160 1.02 1.08 -18.88
N GLN A 161 2.27 0.77 -19.20
CA GLN A 161 3.19 1.67 -19.88
C GLN A 161 3.54 1.10 -21.24
N TRP A 162 3.30 1.89 -22.28
CA TRP A 162 3.63 1.55 -23.67
C TRP A 162 5.09 1.87 -24.01
N VAL A 163 5.79 2.67 -23.20
CA VAL A 163 7.14 3.17 -23.47
C VAL A 163 8.06 2.77 -22.30
N SER A 164 9.15 2.07 -22.61
CA SER A 164 10.13 1.51 -21.66
C SER A 164 10.91 2.57 -20.86
N GLU A 165 10.88 3.83 -21.30
CA GLU A 165 11.67 4.93 -20.71
C GLU A 165 10.92 5.73 -19.65
N THR A 166 9.62 5.45 -19.42
CA THR A 166 8.85 6.19 -18.41
C THR A 166 8.94 5.51 -17.03
N PRO A 167 9.13 6.27 -15.94
CA PRO A 167 9.24 5.70 -14.60
C PRO A 167 7.97 4.95 -14.22
N ARG A 168 8.09 3.78 -13.60
CA ARG A 168 6.95 2.90 -13.32
C ARG A 168 5.93 3.60 -12.40
N LYS A 169 4.65 3.46 -12.73
CA LYS A 169 3.55 4.06 -11.97
C LYS A 169 2.61 3.02 -11.37
N TYR A 170 2.11 3.31 -10.17
CA TYR A 170 1.09 2.53 -9.49
C TYR A 170 -0.10 3.40 -9.11
N ASN A 171 -1.29 2.89 -9.33
CA ASN A 171 -2.48 3.37 -8.65
C ASN A 171 -2.67 2.59 -7.37
N LEU A 172 -2.84 3.29 -6.26
CA LEU A 172 -3.21 2.71 -4.97
C LEU A 172 -4.56 3.27 -4.54
N GLU A 173 -5.54 2.39 -4.38
CA GLU A 173 -6.89 2.70 -3.90
C GLU A 173 -7.03 2.14 -2.48
N ILE A 174 -7.37 3.00 -1.53
CA ILE A 174 -7.58 2.62 -0.13
C ILE A 174 -9.06 2.78 0.20
N TYR A 175 -9.65 1.74 0.76
CA TYR A 175 -11.08 1.59 1.04
C TYR A 175 -11.39 1.65 2.54
N SER A 176 -10.39 1.87 3.39
CA SER A 176 -10.55 1.85 4.84
C SER A 176 -9.50 2.70 5.56
N ASN A 177 -9.90 3.26 6.72
CA ASN A 177 -9.02 4.02 7.63
C ASN A 177 -8.47 3.17 8.80
N LYS A 178 -8.68 1.86 8.79
CA LYS A 178 -8.31 0.99 9.94
C LYS A 178 -6.81 0.94 10.20
N VAL A 179 -6.00 1.13 9.17
CA VAL A 179 -4.55 1.22 9.28
C VAL A 179 -4.04 2.47 8.58
N PRO A 180 -2.90 3.04 9.01
CA PRO A 180 -2.33 4.23 8.38
C PRO A 180 -1.85 3.96 6.95
N ASP A 181 -1.86 5.00 6.12
CA ASP A 181 -1.47 4.91 4.71
C ASP A 181 -0.02 4.44 4.51
N ALA A 182 0.86 4.75 5.46
CA ALA A 182 2.25 4.30 5.47
C ALA A 182 2.38 2.77 5.34
N ILE A 183 1.47 2.00 5.96
CA ILE A 183 1.47 0.53 5.85
C ILE A 183 1.24 0.10 4.40
N HIS A 184 0.32 0.76 3.70
CA HIS A 184 0.04 0.47 2.30
C HIS A 184 1.22 0.82 1.39
N PHE A 185 1.91 1.93 1.67
CA PHE A 185 3.10 2.34 0.93
C PHE A 185 4.28 1.38 1.11
N PHE A 186 4.57 0.98 2.36
CA PHE A 186 5.62 0.00 2.64
C PHE A 186 5.32 -1.36 2.02
N LEU A 187 4.08 -1.84 2.12
CA LEU A 187 3.69 -3.09 1.47
C LEU A 187 3.89 -3.04 -0.05
N LEU A 188 3.51 -1.94 -0.71
CA LEU A 188 3.72 -1.76 -2.15
C LEU A 188 5.22 -1.78 -2.50
N LEU A 189 6.05 -1.03 -1.77
CA LEU A 189 7.51 -1.01 -1.93
C LEU A 189 8.10 -2.42 -1.84
N ILE A 190 7.77 -3.16 -0.78
CA ILE A 190 8.22 -4.53 -0.54
C ILE A 190 7.82 -5.47 -1.67
N MET A 191 6.56 -5.37 -2.10
CA MET A 191 6.03 -6.20 -3.17
C MET A 191 6.65 -5.89 -4.54
N ASP A 192 7.15 -4.67 -4.76
CA ASP A 192 7.79 -4.31 -6.02
C ASP A 192 9.28 -4.66 -6.09
N HIS A 193 10.06 -4.36 -5.04
CA HIS A 193 11.51 -4.55 -5.06
C HIS A 193 11.92 -6.00 -5.39
N ARG A 194 11.12 -6.98 -4.91
CA ARG A 194 11.31 -8.40 -5.19
C ARG A 194 11.16 -8.81 -6.65
N LEU A 195 10.42 -8.05 -7.47
CA LEU A 195 10.35 -8.33 -8.91
C LEU A 195 11.70 -8.09 -9.60
N ARG A 196 12.54 -7.21 -9.04
CA ARG A 196 13.83 -6.81 -9.62
C ARG A 196 14.95 -7.77 -9.21
N GLY A 197 14.96 -8.22 -7.96
CA GLY A 197 15.98 -9.14 -7.45
C GLY A 197 15.83 -10.60 -7.87
N ASN A 198 14.70 -10.99 -8.49
CA ASN A 198 14.49 -12.33 -9.04
C ASN A 198 14.66 -12.37 -10.58
N SER A 199 14.99 -11.25 -11.22
CA SER A 199 15.25 -11.14 -12.67
C SER A 199 16.74 -11.04 -13.01
N SER A 200 17.61 -11.17 -12.00
CA SER A 200 19.07 -11.24 -12.12
C SER A 200 19.56 -12.64 -11.83
#